data_AF-A0A944GP94-F1
#
_entry.id   AF-A0A944GP94-F1
#
_cell.length_a   1.000
_cell.length_b   1.000
_cell.length_c   1.000
_cell.angle_alpha   90.00
_cell.angle_beta   90.00
_cell.angle_gamma   90.00
#
_symmetry.space_group_name_H-M   'P 1'
#
loop_
_entity.id
_entity.type
_entity.pdbx_description
1 polymer ?
#
loop_
_entity_poly.entity_id
_entity_poly.type
_entity_poly.pdbx_seq_one_letter_code
_entity_poly.pdbx_strand_id
1 'polypeptide(L)'
;MPDAGWRTTQFFDRQYTLYETHLATDGAEEPEHVVMQEAEDQFLVAGGIGNMVVSVYAAEQGRRVAFESVDEVTFDAEGNELLHRLNGDETTLGGPVIRDGEVKAFRIKMYEY
;
A
#
# COMPACT_ATOMS: atom_id res chain seq x y z
N MET A 1 -6.32 -16.26 -23.25
CA MET A 1 -5.55 -15.45 -22.29
C MET A 1 -6.51 -15.18 -21.14
N PRO A 2 -6.14 -15.43 -19.87
CA PRO A 2 -7.03 -15.08 -18.77
C PRO A 2 -7.10 -13.55 -18.68
N ASP A 3 -8.31 -13.03 -18.55
CA ASP A 3 -8.57 -11.61 -18.38
C ASP A 3 -8.02 -11.17 -17.02
N ALA A 4 -6.87 -10.50 -17.01
CA ALA A 4 -6.33 -9.88 -15.81
C ALA A 4 -7.25 -8.72 -15.41
N GLY A 5 -8.17 -8.99 -14.49
CA GLY A 5 -9.02 -7.97 -13.88
C GLY A 5 -8.27 -7.24 -12.77
N TRP A 6 -8.34 -5.91 -12.76
CA TRP A 6 -7.91 -5.12 -11.62
C TRP A 6 -9.04 -5.07 -10.59
N ARG A 7 -8.79 -5.52 -9.37
CA ARG A 7 -9.72 -5.33 -8.24
C ARG A 7 -9.20 -4.25 -7.32
N THR A 8 -10.12 -3.43 -6.82
CA THR A 8 -9.84 -2.32 -5.92
C THR A 8 -10.58 -2.50 -4.62
N THR A 9 -9.82 -2.66 -3.53
CA THR A 9 -10.34 -2.56 -2.17
C THR A 9 -10.21 -1.11 -1.70
N GLN A 10 -11.27 -0.56 -1.14
CA GLN A 10 -11.32 0.84 -0.68
C GLN A 10 -11.37 0.86 0.84
N PHE A 11 -10.33 1.44 1.46
CA PHE A 11 -10.39 1.87 2.84
C PHE A 11 -10.79 3.34 2.88
N PHE A 12 -11.88 3.65 3.60
CA PHE A 12 -12.37 5.00 3.75
C PHE A 12 -11.97 5.56 5.13
N ASP A 13 -11.07 6.53 5.11
CA ASP A 13 -11.07 7.58 6.13
C ASP A 13 -11.70 8.84 5.52
N ARG A 14 -12.17 9.78 6.35
CA ARG A 14 -12.85 11.01 5.92
C ARG A 14 -12.00 11.88 4.96
N GLN A 15 -10.68 11.65 4.88
CA GLN A 15 -9.76 12.43 4.05
C GLN A 15 -9.07 11.64 2.92
N TYR A 16 -8.91 10.32 3.04
CA TYR A 16 -8.13 9.51 2.10
C TYR A 16 -8.88 8.26 1.66
N THR A 17 -8.69 7.90 0.40
CA THR A 17 -9.09 6.60 -0.14
C THR A 17 -7.83 5.83 -0.51
N LEU A 18 -7.58 4.72 0.19
CA LEU A 18 -6.54 3.77 -0.20
C LEU A 18 -7.11 2.88 -1.30
N TYR A 19 -6.38 2.77 -2.42
CA TYR A 19 -6.69 1.90 -3.54
C TYR A 19 -5.62 0.83 -3.60
N GLU A 20 -6.03 -0.42 -3.48
CA GLU A 20 -5.17 -1.54 -3.79
C GLU A 20 -5.44 -1.99 -5.22
N THR A 21 -4.40 -2.37 -5.94
CA THR A 21 -4.51 -2.82 -7.32
C THR A 21 -3.90 -4.21 -7.43
N HIS A 22 -4.73 -5.21 -7.74
CA HIS A 22 -4.33 -6.62 -7.84
C HIS A 22 -4.32 -7.10 -9.29
N LEU A 23 -3.33 -7.92 -9.63
CA LEU A 23 -3.36 -8.69 -10.86
C LEU A 23 -4.20 -9.96 -10.59
N ALA A 24 -5.50 -9.94 -10.91
CA ALA A 24 -6.34 -11.12 -10.72
C ALA A 24 -5.96 -12.21 -11.74
N THR A 25 -5.28 -13.26 -11.28
CA THR A 25 -5.22 -14.54 -11.97
C THR A 25 -6.46 -15.36 -11.63
N ASP A 26 -7.07 -15.96 -12.64
CA ASP A 26 -8.31 -16.73 -12.50
C ASP A 26 -8.12 -17.85 -11.44
N GLY A 27 -8.86 -17.77 -10.33
CA GLY A 27 -8.77 -18.70 -9.19
C GLY A 27 -7.79 -18.32 -8.07
N ALA A 28 -7.17 -17.14 -8.09
CA ALA A 28 -6.34 -16.65 -6.98
C ALA A 28 -7.21 -16.26 -5.77
N GLU A 29 -6.76 -16.66 -4.57
CA GLU A 29 -7.37 -16.23 -3.30
C GLU A 29 -7.26 -14.70 -3.14
N GLU A 30 -8.23 -14.09 -2.46
CA GLU A 30 -8.19 -12.66 -2.19
C GLU A 30 -6.93 -12.34 -1.37
N PRO A 31 -6.15 -11.32 -1.77
CA PRO A 31 -4.94 -10.95 -1.08
C PRO A 31 -5.26 -10.46 0.33
N GLU A 32 -4.75 -11.18 1.32
CA GLU A 32 -4.91 -10.81 2.73
C GLU A 32 -4.03 -9.61 3.07
N HIS A 33 -4.69 -8.57 3.60
CA HIS A 33 -4.04 -7.33 3.98
C HIS A 33 -4.71 -6.70 5.21
N VAL A 34 -3.94 -5.82 5.86
CA VAL A 34 -4.35 -5.01 6.99
C VAL A 34 -3.93 -3.58 6.70
N VAL A 35 -4.88 -2.66 6.82
CA VAL A 35 -4.63 -1.21 6.79
C VAL A 35 -5.03 -0.64 8.14
N MET A 36 -4.11 0.11 8.75
CA MET A 36 -4.32 0.79 10.01
C MET A 36 -3.90 2.25 9.87
N GLN A 37 -4.77 3.18 10.29
CA GLN A 37 -4.40 4.59 10.37
C GLN A 37 -3.63 4.84 11.67
N GLU A 38 -2.39 5.31 11.55
CA GLU A 38 -1.53 5.64 12.70
C GLU A 38 -1.64 7.13 13.09
N ALA A 39 -1.88 8.01 12.11
CA ALA A 39 -2.12 9.44 12.30
C ALA A 39 -3.04 10.00 11.19
N GLU A 40 -3.38 11.29 11.23
CA GLU A 40 -4.26 11.93 10.22
C GLU A 40 -3.78 11.66 8.79
N ASP A 41 -2.48 11.79 8.54
CA ASP A 41 -1.82 11.65 7.24
C ASP A 41 -0.94 10.39 7.12
N GLN A 42 -1.04 9.44 8.05
CA GLN A 42 -0.15 8.28 8.13
C GLN A 42 -0.89 6.95 8.28
N PHE A 43 -0.49 5.97 7.47
CA PHE A 43 -1.08 4.65 7.40
C PHE A 43 -0.02 3.56 7.49
N LEU A 44 -0.33 2.49 8.22
CA LEU A 44 0.39 1.22 8.18
C LEU A 44 -0.39 0.26 7.29
N VAL A 45 0.26 -0.24 6.24
CA VAL A 45 -0.29 -1.24 5.32
C VAL A 45 0.56 -2.49 5.41
N ALA A 46 -0.02 -3.63 5.73
CA ALA A 46 0.66 -4.91 5.74
C ALA A 46 -0.11 -5.93 4.90
N GLY A 47 0.60 -6.77 4.16
CA GLY A 47 -0.01 -7.80 3.32
C GLY A 47 0.96 -8.93 3.03
N GLY A 48 0.42 -10.07 2.58
CA GLY A 48 1.26 -11.28 2.46
C GLY A 48 0.84 -12.35 1.47
N ILE A 49 -0.31 -12.22 0.82
CA ILE A 49 -0.79 -13.21 -0.15
C ILE A 49 -1.17 -12.45 -1.42
N GLY A 50 -0.66 -12.87 -2.58
CA GLY A 50 -0.93 -12.24 -3.88
C GLY A 50 -0.06 -11.01 -4.21
N ASN A 51 -0.11 -10.58 -5.48
CA ASN A 51 0.56 -9.35 -5.92
C ASN A 51 -0.28 -8.12 -5.55
N MET A 52 0.32 -7.19 -4.80
CA MET A 52 -0.33 -5.96 -4.34
C MET A 52 0.50 -4.74 -4.71
N VAL A 53 -0.18 -3.74 -5.26
CA VAL A 53 0.33 -2.37 -5.37
C VAL A 53 -0.54 -1.48 -4.50
N VAL A 54 0.08 -0.73 -3.60
CA VAL A 54 -0.63 0.22 -2.74
C VAL A 54 -0.64 1.58 -3.42
N SER A 55 -1.81 2.14 -3.68
CA SER A 55 -1.98 3.49 -4.22
C SER A 55 -2.90 4.29 -3.31
N VAL A 56 -2.65 5.59 -3.16
CA VAL A 56 -3.42 6.45 -2.26
C VAL A 56 -3.90 7.67 -3.01
N TYR A 57 -5.18 7.98 -2.89
CA TYR A 57 -5.82 9.09 -3.58
C TYR A 57 -6.64 9.92 -2.59
N ALA A 58 -6.83 11.21 -2.93
CA ALA A 58 -7.69 12.09 -2.17
C ALA A 58 -9.15 11.68 -2.37
N ALA A 59 -9.93 11.66 -1.29
CA ALA A 59 -11.35 11.31 -1.35
C ALA A 59 -12.19 12.40 -2.07
N GLU A 60 -11.76 13.66 -2.02
CA GLU A 60 -12.50 14.80 -2.59
C GLU A 60 -11.89 15.26 -3.93
N GLN A 61 -12.77 15.50 -4.92
CA GLN A 61 -12.35 16.07 -6.20
C GLN A 61 -11.68 17.44 -6.02
N GLY A 62 -10.49 17.59 -6.60
CA GLY A 62 -9.72 18.84 -6.57
C GLY A 62 -8.61 18.88 -5.53
N ARG A 63 -8.61 17.95 -4.55
CA ARG A 63 -7.48 17.77 -3.63
C ARG A 63 -6.41 16.91 -4.27
N ARG A 64 -5.15 17.32 -4.15
CA ARG A 64 -4.01 16.57 -4.67
C ARG A 64 -3.19 16.08 -3.49
N VAL A 65 -2.99 14.77 -3.46
CA VAL A 65 -2.18 14.12 -2.44
C VAL A 65 -1.03 13.39 -3.11
N ALA A 66 0.10 13.34 -2.43
CA ALA A 66 1.25 12.55 -2.84
C ALA A 66 1.90 11.91 -1.60
N PHE A 67 2.73 10.91 -1.84
CA PHE A 67 3.53 10.30 -0.78
C PHE A 67 4.57 11.30 -0.29
N GLU A 68 4.50 11.66 1.00
CA GLU A 68 5.59 12.35 1.69
C GLU A 68 6.71 11.34 1.98
N SER A 69 6.32 10.14 2.42
CA SER A 69 7.24 9.04 2.65
C SER A 69 6.59 7.68 2.56
N VAL A 70 7.38 6.69 2.16
CA VAL A 70 7.03 5.28 2.23
C VAL A 70 8.21 4.53 2.86
N ASP A 71 7.99 3.94 4.02
CA ASP A 71 8.99 3.19 4.77
C ASP A 71 8.59 1.72 4.85
N GLU A 72 9.42 0.81 4.36
CA GLU A 72 9.26 -0.63 4.65
C GLU A 72 9.60 -0.90 6.11
N VAL A 73 8.65 -1.50 6.83
CA VAL A 73 8.76 -1.83 8.24
C VAL A 73 9.26 -3.27 8.36
N THR A 74 10.41 -3.42 9.01
CA THR A 74 11.00 -4.72 9.37
C THR A 74 11.38 -4.71 10.85
N PHE A 75 11.74 -5.89 11.38
CA PHE A 75 12.15 -6.03 12.78
C PHE A 75 13.46 -6.81 12.87
N ASP A 76 14.34 -6.41 13.79
CA ASP A 76 15.52 -7.22 14.13
C ASP A 76 15.14 -8.41 15.03
N ALA A 77 16.14 -9.23 15.39
CA ALA A 77 15.94 -10.42 16.20
C ALA A 77 15.49 -10.10 17.64
N GLU A 78 15.75 -8.88 18.09
CA GLU A 78 15.40 -8.33 19.39
C GLU A 78 14.02 -7.66 19.40
N GLY A 79 13.36 -7.56 18.23
CA GLY A 79 12.05 -6.95 18.06
C GLY A 79 12.07 -5.43 17.94
N ASN A 80 13.25 -4.82 17.70
CA ASN A 80 13.33 -3.39 17.41
C ASN A 80 12.88 -3.14 15.97
N GLU A 81 12.12 -2.06 15.78
CA GLU A 81 11.66 -1.63 14.46
C GLU A 81 12.85 -1.11 13.63
N LEU A 82 12.93 -1.56 12.39
CA LEU A 82 13.86 -1.11 11.37
C LEU A 82 13.06 -0.56 10.18
N LEU A 83 13.41 0.65 9.74
CA LEU A 83 12.72 1.34 8.64
C LEU A 83 13.66 1.48 7.44
N HIS A 84 13.21 0.98 6.28
CA HIS A 84 13.87 1.20 4.99
C HIS A 84 13.03 2.15 4.13
N ARG A 85 13.52 3.37 3.91
CA ARG A 85 12.85 4.38 3.09
C ARG A 85 12.89 3.99 1.62
N LEU A 86 11.73 3.68 1.05
CA LEU A 86 11.60 3.45 -0.38
C LEU A 86 11.74 4.78 -1.13
N ASN A 87 12.38 4.73 -2.31
CA ASN A 87 12.50 5.90 -3.18
C ASN A 87 12.44 5.54 -4.66
N GLY A 88 12.10 6.52 -5.51
CA GLY A 88 12.23 6.47 -6.97
C GLY A 88 11.75 5.16 -7.60
N ASP A 89 12.72 4.32 -7.95
CA ASP A 89 12.55 3.01 -8.61
C ASP A 89 11.64 2.05 -7.82
N GLU A 90 11.69 2.08 -6.48
CA GLU A 90 10.89 1.21 -5.61
C GLU A 90 9.41 1.62 -5.51
N THR A 91 9.08 2.84 -5.95
CA THR A 91 7.71 3.38 -5.99
C THR A 91 7.22 3.69 -7.41
N THR A 92 7.98 3.28 -8.44
CA THR A 92 7.75 3.70 -9.84
C THR A 92 6.41 3.25 -10.41
N LEU A 93 5.77 2.24 -9.81
CA LEU A 93 4.43 1.78 -10.20
C LEU A 93 3.29 2.55 -9.53
N GLY A 94 3.57 3.70 -8.93
CA GLY A 94 2.56 4.53 -8.24
C GLY A 94 2.39 4.19 -6.76
N GLY A 95 3.35 3.47 -6.17
CA GLY A 95 3.42 3.15 -4.75
C GLY A 95 4.20 1.86 -4.46
N PRO A 96 4.28 1.44 -3.18
CA PRO A 96 5.02 0.24 -2.79
C PRO A 96 4.34 -1.04 -3.31
N VAL A 97 5.16 -2.05 -3.57
CA VAL A 97 4.73 -3.32 -4.17
C VAL A 97 5.06 -4.48 -3.23
N ILE A 98 4.08 -5.34 -3.00
CA ILE A 98 4.25 -6.66 -2.38
C ILE A 98 4.09 -7.69 -3.50
N ARG A 99 5.14 -8.47 -3.77
CA ARG A 99 5.07 -9.53 -4.78
C ARG A 99 4.40 -10.78 -4.21
N ASP A 100 3.88 -11.61 -5.11
CA ASP A 100 3.33 -12.91 -4.73
C ASP A 100 4.34 -13.76 -3.96
N GLY A 101 3.91 -14.28 -2.80
CA GLY A 101 4.76 -15.01 -1.86
C GLY A 101 5.64 -14.16 -0.94
N GLU A 102 5.61 -12.83 -1.05
CA GLU A 102 6.25 -11.92 -0.09
C GLU A 102 5.26 -11.46 0.99
N VAL A 103 5.76 -11.27 2.21
CA VAL A 103 5.03 -10.61 3.29
C VAL A 103 5.78 -9.33 3.64
N LYS A 104 5.11 -8.19 3.50
CA LYS A 104 5.69 -6.87 3.74
C LYS A 104 4.73 -5.96 4.47
N ALA A 105 5.30 -5.00 5.19
CA ALA A 105 4.57 -3.92 5.82
C ALA A 105 5.21 -2.58 5.42
N PHE A 106 4.38 -1.58 5.16
CA PHE A 106 4.78 -0.24 4.79
C PHE A 106 4.09 0.78 5.69
N ARG A 107 4.89 1.71 6.23
CA ARG A 107 4.39 2.94 6.83
C ARG A 107 4.41 4.03 5.76
N ILE A 108 3.22 4.51 5.41
CA ILE A 108 2.97 5.47 4.33
C ILE A 108 2.51 6.77 4.95
N LYS A 109 3.23 7.87 4.66
CA LYS A 109 2.84 9.22 5.04
C LYS A 109 2.49 10.03 3.81
N MET A 110 1.40 10.78 3.89
CA MET A 110 0.83 11.56 2.80
C MET A 110 1.03 13.05 3.04
N TYR A 111 1.14 13.84 1.98
CA TYR A 111 1.00 15.30 2.05
C TYR A 111 0.06 15.81 0.97
N GLU A 112 -0.58 16.94 1.26
CA GLU A 112 -1.47 17.67 0.35
C GLU A 112 -0.76 18.91 -0.24
N TYR A 113 -1.04 19.25 -1.51
CA TYR A 113 -0.41 20.39 -2.21
C TYR A 113 -1.29 21.05 -3.28
#